data_AF-A0AAV2IWJ1-F1
#
_entry.id   AF-A0AAV2IWJ1-F1
#
_cell.length_a   1.000
_cell.length_b   1.000
_cell.length_c   1.000
_cell.angle_alpha   90.00
_cell.angle_beta   90.00
_cell.angle_gamma   90.00
#
_symmetry.space_group_name_H-M   'P 1'
#
loop_
_entity.id
_entity.type
_entity.pdbx_description
1 polymer ?
#
loop_
_entity_poly.entity_id
_entity_poly.type
_entity_poly.pdbx_seq_one_letter_code
_entity_poly.pdbx_strand_id
1 'polypeptide(L)'
;MRCIDFLWHQAPCLHKHNALGHLSTPSNKVIMENRQEDIAEALQGIDQGVAAEKVKKYLNDLEKAPLVIAITGESGSGKSTFVNALRELDDSDEDAASTDVVETTMEPIKYSLPKNSNIKLWDLPGVGTTKFTANEYLMKMEFERFDFFIIISSDRFRENDAKLAQEIQKMGKKFYFVRSKMDNSIQNDKRKYKKITEDEYNAKLKMQTLQRIRDNCTKELGKLGIQSPKVFLISSVALQDYDFHDFWKTLEKELPAFQRDVLLLALPNINLEEFEVRDSDIFLVTYPKSGQ
;
A
#
# COMPACT_ATOMS: atom_id res chain seq x y z
N MET A 1 29.03 -18.34 1.52
CA MET A 1 28.39 -17.66 0.36
C MET A 1 26.90 -17.92 0.47
N ARG A 2 26.10 -16.92 0.83
CA ARG A 2 24.64 -17.09 0.86
C ARG A 2 24.18 -17.29 -0.59
N CYS A 3 23.13 -18.09 -0.85
CA CYS A 3 22.63 -18.33 -2.22
C CYS A 3 22.33 -17.03 -2.99
N ILE A 4 21.95 -15.97 -2.26
CA ILE A 4 21.71 -14.62 -2.79
C ILE A 4 23.01 -13.99 -3.34
N ASP A 5 24.12 -14.06 -2.60
CA ASP A 5 25.41 -13.50 -3.04
C ASP A 5 25.95 -14.23 -4.29
N PHE A 6 25.65 -15.53 -4.41
CA PHE A 6 26.12 -16.36 -5.53
C PHE A 6 25.35 -16.11 -6.83
N LEU A 7 24.02 -15.94 -6.76
CA LEU A 7 23.19 -15.53 -7.91
C LEU A 7 23.57 -14.13 -8.42
N TRP A 8 24.05 -13.26 -7.53
CA TRP A 8 24.51 -11.90 -7.87
C TRP A 8 25.95 -11.83 -8.38
N HIS A 9 26.87 -12.62 -7.82
CA HIS A 9 28.28 -12.59 -8.21
C HIS A 9 28.65 -13.46 -9.43
N GLN A 10 27.77 -14.36 -9.89
CA GLN A 10 27.94 -15.03 -11.20
C GLN A 10 27.40 -14.23 -12.40
N ALA A 11 26.85 -13.03 -12.17
CA ALA A 11 26.40 -12.13 -13.23
C ALA A 11 27.48 -11.56 -14.20
N PRO A 12 28.82 -11.71 -14.03
CA PRO A 12 29.76 -11.30 -15.07
C PRO A 12 29.74 -12.22 -16.31
N CYS A 13 29.38 -13.49 -16.15
CA CYS A 13 29.39 -14.47 -17.24
C CYS A 13 28.05 -14.57 -18.00
N LEU A 14 26.97 -14.01 -17.44
CA LEU A 14 25.63 -13.98 -18.05
C LEU A 14 25.27 -12.66 -18.73
N HIS A 15 26.15 -11.65 -18.65
CA HIS A 15 26.02 -10.37 -19.37
C HIS A 15 26.06 -10.47 -20.92
N LYS A 16 26.23 -11.67 -21.49
CA LYS A 16 26.14 -11.87 -22.95
C LYS A 16 24.72 -12.15 -23.45
N HIS A 17 23.74 -12.39 -22.58
CA HIS A 17 22.36 -12.54 -22.99
C HIS A 17 21.42 -11.70 -22.11
N ASN A 18 20.73 -10.77 -22.77
CA ASN A 18 19.85 -9.71 -22.27
C ASN A 18 18.60 -10.18 -21.46
N ALA A 19 18.65 -11.34 -20.80
CA ALA A 19 17.46 -12.04 -20.27
C ALA A 19 17.23 -11.90 -18.76
N LEU A 20 18.13 -11.26 -18.00
CA LEU A 20 18.06 -11.22 -16.53
C LEU A 20 18.16 -9.80 -15.93
N GLY A 21 18.19 -8.74 -16.76
CA GLY A 21 18.23 -7.34 -16.29
C GLY A 21 17.01 -6.92 -15.46
N HIS A 22 15.90 -7.67 -15.52
CA HIS A 22 14.71 -7.42 -14.71
C HIS A 22 14.83 -7.87 -13.25
N LEU A 23 15.76 -8.77 -12.91
CA LEU A 23 15.92 -9.30 -11.54
C LEU A 23 16.57 -8.30 -10.56
N SER A 24 17.09 -7.17 -11.04
CA SER A 24 17.85 -6.20 -10.22
C SER A 24 17.03 -5.03 -9.69
N THR A 25 15.71 -5.05 -9.82
CA THR A 25 14.87 -3.99 -9.24
C THR A 25 14.88 -4.06 -7.71
N PRO A 26 14.81 -2.91 -7.01
CA PRO A 26 14.68 -2.87 -5.55
C PRO A 26 13.52 -3.73 -5.02
N SER A 27 12.36 -3.75 -5.70
CA SER A 27 11.22 -4.60 -5.34
C SER A 27 11.52 -6.09 -5.45
N ASN A 28 12.23 -6.53 -6.50
CA ASN A 28 12.64 -7.92 -6.64
C ASN A 28 13.60 -8.32 -5.52
N LYS A 29 14.50 -7.42 -5.12
CA LYS A 29 15.42 -7.67 -4.00
C LYS A 29 14.67 -7.91 -2.69
N VAL A 30 13.73 -7.04 -2.34
CA VAL A 30 12.91 -7.19 -1.11
C VAL A 30 12.10 -8.49 -1.12
N ILE A 31 11.49 -8.86 -2.25
CA ILE A 31 10.73 -10.12 -2.35
C ILE A 31 11.63 -11.34 -2.14
N MET A 32 12.83 -11.34 -2.71
CA MET A 32 13.79 -12.44 -2.54
C MET A 32 14.33 -12.52 -1.11
N GLU A 33 14.58 -11.38 -0.46
CA GLU A 33 14.99 -11.31 0.94
C GLU A 33 13.87 -11.82 1.87
N ASN A 34 12.63 -11.36 1.65
CA ASN A 34 11.45 -11.80 2.41
C ASN A 34 11.14 -13.30 2.26
N ARG A 35 11.66 -13.94 1.21
CA ARG A 35 11.48 -15.37 0.93
C ARG A 35 12.78 -16.17 0.98
N GLN A 36 13.83 -15.62 1.57
CA GLN A 36 15.15 -16.25 1.53
C GLN A 36 15.15 -17.66 2.14
N GLU A 37 14.40 -17.87 3.22
CA GLU A 37 14.25 -19.18 3.88
C GLU A 37 13.43 -20.15 3.02
N ASP A 38 12.26 -19.73 2.53
CA ASP A 38 11.41 -20.52 1.62
C ASP A 38 12.16 -20.95 0.36
N ILE A 39 12.96 -20.03 -0.20
CA ILE A 39 13.79 -20.28 -1.37
C ILE A 39 14.94 -21.21 -0.98
N ALA A 40 15.65 -20.97 0.12
CA ALA A 40 16.76 -21.83 0.54
C ALA A 40 16.30 -23.27 0.84
N GLU A 41 15.14 -23.45 1.46
CA GLU A 41 14.52 -24.75 1.70
C GLU A 41 14.08 -25.41 0.39
N ALA A 42 13.37 -24.67 -0.48
CA ALA A 42 12.92 -25.19 -1.77
C ALA A 42 14.07 -25.50 -2.74
N LEU A 43 15.25 -24.92 -2.53
CA LEU A 43 16.46 -25.14 -3.34
C LEU A 43 17.44 -26.15 -2.70
N GLN A 44 17.16 -26.63 -1.49
CA GLN A 44 18.03 -27.59 -0.82
C GLN A 44 18.06 -28.91 -1.62
N GLY A 45 19.22 -29.25 -2.18
CA GLY A 45 19.41 -30.46 -2.98
C GLY A 45 18.89 -30.38 -4.42
N ILE A 46 18.48 -29.19 -4.90
CA ILE A 46 18.04 -28.97 -6.29
C ILE A 46 19.18 -28.38 -7.12
N ASP A 47 19.27 -28.80 -8.38
CA ASP A 47 20.19 -28.22 -9.36
C ASP A 47 19.97 -26.70 -9.54
N GLN A 48 21.07 -25.95 -9.70
CA GLN A 48 21.04 -24.49 -9.78
C GLN A 48 20.29 -23.96 -11.00
N GLY A 49 20.28 -24.69 -12.13
CA GLY A 49 19.50 -24.32 -13.30
C GLY A 49 18.00 -24.44 -13.05
N VAL A 50 17.59 -25.54 -12.42
CA VAL A 50 16.19 -25.79 -12.03
C VAL A 50 15.72 -24.77 -10.98
N ALA A 51 16.60 -24.37 -10.07
CA ALA A 51 16.36 -23.31 -9.10
C ALA A 51 16.02 -21.97 -9.78
N ALA A 52 16.86 -21.55 -10.73
CA ALA A 52 16.68 -20.31 -11.47
C ALA A 52 15.39 -20.32 -12.30
N GLU A 53 15.03 -21.45 -12.91
CA GLU A 53 13.78 -21.59 -13.65
C GLU A 53 12.54 -21.48 -12.75
N LYS A 54 12.57 -22.07 -11.54
CA LYS A 54 11.48 -21.94 -10.57
C LYS A 54 11.29 -20.51 -10.11
N VAL A 55 12.38 -19.80 -9.80
CA VAL A 55 12.34 -18.37 -9.41
C VAL A 55 11.80 -17.53 -10.55
N LYS A 56 12.29 -17.74 -11.78
CA LYS A 56 11.79 -17.04 -12.97
C LYS A 56 10.30 -17.28 -13.19
N LYS A 57 9.84 -18.53 -13.04
CA LYS A 57 8.42 -18.87 -13.14
C LYS A 57 7.61 -18.13 -12.07
N TYR A 58 8.08 -18.13 -10.82
CA TYR A 58 7.40 -17.46 -9.72
C TYR A 58 7.23 -15.95 -9.97
N LEU A 59 8.30 -15.26 -10.40
CA LEU A 59 8.22 -13.83 -10.76
C LEU A 59 7.25 -13.57 -11.91
N ASN A 60 7.29 -14.41 -12.95
CA ASN A 60 6.33 -14.31 -14.05
C ASN A 60 4.88 -14.53 -13.60
N ASP A 61 4.65 -15.43 -12.63
CA ASP A 61 3.33 -15.70 -12.06
C ASP A 61 2.85 -14.50 -11.22
N LEU A 62 3.76 -13.85 -10.46
CA LEU A 62 3.45 -12.61 -9.72
C LEU A 62 3.10 -11.44 -10.65
N GLU A 63 3.86 -11.23 -11.72
CA GLU A 63 3.59 -10.15 -12.68
C GLU A 63 2.19 -10.28 -13.32
N LYS A 64 1.70 -11.52 -13.49
CA LYS A 64 0.41 -11.82 -14.12
C LYS A 64 -0.75 -11.94 -13.13
N ALA A 65 -0.46 -11.99 -11.84
CA ALA A 65 -1.46 -12.22 -10.82
C ALA A 65 -2.40 -11.02 -10.67
N PRO A 66 -3.73 -11.23 -10.71
CA PRO A 66 -4.68 -10.18 -10.43
C PRO A 66 -4.68 -9.84 -8.94
N LEU A 67 -4.78 -8.55 -8.62
CA LEU A 67 -5.07 -8.06 -7.27
C LEU A 67 -6.12 -6.96 -7.37
N VAL A 68 -7.23 -7.11 -6.66
CA VAL A 68 -8.40 -6.24 -6.79
C VAL A 68 -8.70 -5.60 -5.45
N ILE A 69 -8.44 -4.30 -5.35
CA ILE A 69 -8.52 -3.53 -4.11
C ILE A 69 -9.72 -2.58 -4.19
N ALA A 70 -10.61 -2.63 -3.23
CA ALA A 70 -11.72 -1.68 -3.13
C ALA A 70 -11.34 -0.47 -2.27
N ILE A 71 -11.61 0.72 -2.79
CA ILE A 71 -11.52 2.00 -2.08
C ILE A 71 -12.95 2.48 -1.84
N THR A 72 -13.38 2.49 -0.58
CA THR A 72 -14.76 2.81 -0.19
C THR A 72 -14.79 3.86 0.90
N GLY A 73 -15.96 4.44 1.16
CA GLY A 73 -16.15 5.49 2.16
C GLY A 73 -17.15 6.52 1.65
N GLU A 74 -17.40 7.56 2.44
CA GLU A 74 -18.39 8.56 2.07
C GLU A 74 -17.98 9.43 0.87
N SER A 75 -18.96 10.10 0.27
CA SER A 75 -18.69 11.14 -0.73
C SER A 75 -17.88 12.28 -0.11
N GLY A 76 -16.93 12.82 -0.88
CA GLY A 76 -16.02 13.86 -0.40
C GLY A 76 -14.96 13.39 0.61
N SER A 77 -14.84 12.10 0.92
CA SER A 77 -13.83 11.60 1.87
C SER A 77 -12.41 11.59 1.30
N GLY A 78 -12.23 11.83 -0.01
CA GLY A 78 -10.91 11.84 -0.68
C GLY A 78 -10.50 10.50 -1.27
N LYS A 79 -11.47 9.65 -1.66
CA LYS A 79 -11.22 8.34 -2.29
C LYS A 79 -10.45 8.46 -3.61
N SER A 80 -10.97 9.28 -4.51
CA SER A 80 -10.39 9.50 -5.84
C SER A 80 -8.99 10.13 -5.74
N THR A 81 -8.80 11.12 -4.86
CA THR A 81 -7.46 11.68 -4.57
C THR A 81 -6.50 10.63 -4.02
N PHE A 82 -6.96 9.71 -3.16
CA PHE A 82 -6.12 8.61 -2.69
C PHE A 82 -5.77 7.61 -3.80
N VAL A 83 -6.71 7.31 -4.69
CA VAL A 83 -6.45 6.49 -5.90
C VAL A 83 -5.39 7.14 -6.78
N ASN A 84 -5.48 8.44 -7.02
CA ASN A 84 -4.50 9.19 -7.82
C ASN A 84 -3.11 9.18 -7.16
N ALA A 85 -3.07 9.42 -5.85
CA ALA A 85 -1.82 9.39 -5.08
C ALA A 85 -1.13 8.01 -5.15
N LEU A 86 -1.90 6.91 -5.09
CA LEU A 86 -1.37 5.55 -5.27
C LEU A 86 -0.88 5.26 -6.69
N ARG A 87 -1.40 5.98 -7.69
CA ARG A 87 -1.04 5.87 -9.11
C ARG A 87 0.06 6.84 -9.52
N GLU A 88 0.61 7.64 -8.59
CA GLU A 88 1.55 8.73 -8.86
C GLU A 88 1.00 9.74 -9.89
N LEU A 89 -0.30 10.01 -9.85
CA LEU A 89 -0.95 11.01 -10.71
C LEU A 89 -1.34 12.25 -9.90
N ASP A 90 -1.23 13.40 -10.56
CA ASP A 90 -1.84 14.64 -10.09
C ASP A 90 -3.35 14.61 -10.37
N ASP A 91 -4.14 15.29 -9.53
CA ASP A 91 -5.60 15.35 -9.71
C ASP A 91 -6.00 16.07 -11.02
N SER A 92 -5.09 16.82 -11.65
CA SER A 92 -5.29 17.48 -12.95
C SER A 92 -4.87 16.66 -14.17
N ASP A 93 -4.28 15.48 -13.98
CA ASP A 93 -3.88 14.60 -15.08
C ASP A 93 -5.11 14.04 -15.82
N GLU A 94 -4.98 13.84 -17.14
CA GLU A 94 -6.08 13.38 -18.01
C GLU A 94 -6.65 12.01 -17.57
N ASP A 95 -5.78 11.12 -17.08
CA ASP A 95 -6.14 9.77 -16.63
C ASP A 95 -6.43 9.69 -15.10
N ALA A 96 -6.51 10.84 -14.42
CA ALA A 96 -6.80 10.91 -13.00
C ALA A 96 -8.25 10.50 -12.69
N ALA A 97 -8.45 9.90 -11.52
CA ALA A 97 -9.78 9.73 -10.95
C ALA A 97 -10.36 11.12 -10.63
N SER A 98 -11.54 11.43 -11.16
CA SER A 98 -12.20 12.72 -10.93
C SER A 98 -12.42 12.96 -9.44
N THR A 99 -11.97 14.12 -8.96
CA THR A 99 -12.06 14.54 -7.56
C THR A 99 -13.16 15.59 -7.32
N ASP A 100 -14.10 15.73 -8.26
CA ASP A 100 -15.13 16.76 -8.23
C ASP A 100 -15.93 16.76 -6.91
N VAL A 101 -16.31 17.96 -6.47
CA VAL A 101 -16.96 18.21 -5.16
C VAL A 101 -18.37 17.61 -5.10
N VAL A 102 -19.01 17.45 -6.25
CA VAL A 102 -20.30 16.75 -6.38
C VAL A 102 -20.01 15.30 -6.67
N GLU A 103 -20.73 14.39 -6.03
CA GLU A 103 -20.54 12.96 -6.26
C GLU A 103 -20.76 12.61 -7.73
N THR A 104 -19.67 12.33 -8.43
CA THR A 104 -19.65 11.99 -9.85
C THR A 104 -19.83 10.48 -10.10
N THR A 105 -19.58 9.66 -9.07
CA THR A 105 -19.43 8.21 -9.21
C THR A 105 -20.62 7.46 -8.63
N MET A 106 -21.58 7.08 -9.49
CA MET A 106 -22.75 6.25 -9.14
C MET A 106 -22.53 4.75 -9.40
N GLU A 107 -21.43 4.42 -10.07
CA GLU A 107 -20.98 3.06 -10.39
C GLU A 107 -19.50 2.91 -10.04
N PRO A 108 -19.02 1.73 -9.62
CA PRO A 108 -17.59 1.50 -9.35
C PRO A 108 -16.71 1.81 -10.57
N ILE A 109 -15.68 2.63 -10.39
CA ILE A 109 -14.70 2.93 -11.45
C ILE A 109 -13.39 2.19 -11.15
N LYS A 110 -12.84 1.53 -12.17
CA LYS A 110 -11.62 0.74 -12.08
C LYS A 110 -10.43 1.53 -12.62
N TYR A 111 -9.37 1.59 -11.83
CA TYR A 111 -8.08 2.16 -12.21
C TYR A 111 -6.98 1.10 -12.09
N SER A 112 -6.06 1.07 -13.04
CA SER A 112 -4.92 0.14 -13.00
C SER A 112 -3.70 0.86 -12.43
N LEU A 113 -2.85 0.15 -11.68
CA LEU A 113 -1.55 0.72 -11.30
C LEU A 113 -0.63 0.80 -12.53
N PRO A 114 0.10 1.92 -12.74
CA PRO A 114 0.95 2.09 -13.93
C PRO A 114 2.03 1.02 -14.07
N LYS A 115 2.63 0.57 -12.96
CA LYS A 115 3.71 -0.43 -12.94
C LYS A 115 3.23 -1.87 -13.05
N ASN A 116 1.97 -2.14 -12.70
CA ASN A 116 1.37 -3.46 -12.85
C ASN A 116 -0.12 -3.34 -13.15
N SER A 117 -0.47 -3.52 -14.42
CA SER A 117 -1.85 -3.44 -14.87
C SER A 117 -2.75 -4.55 -14.31
N ASN A 118 -2.22 -5.61 -13.72
CA ASN A 118 -3.04 -6.66 -13.07
C ASN A 118 -3.52 -6.25 -11.67
N ILE A 119 -2.97 -5.17 -11.10
CA ILE A 119 -3.49 -4.57 -9.87
C ILE A 119 -4.53 -3.51 -10.22
N LYS A 120 -5.73 -3.68 -9.68
CA LYS A 120 -6.90 -2.84 -9.92
C LYS A 120 -7.33 -2.17 -8.63
N LEU A 121 -7.28 -0.84 -8.61
CA LEU A 121 -7.92 0.00 -7.60
C LEU A 121 -9.34 0.31 -8.06
N TRP A 122 -10.33 -0.04 -7.25
CA TRP A 122 -11.73 0.28 -7.53
C TRP A 122 -12.20 1.39 -6.61
N ASP A 123 -12.45 2.56 -7.18
CA ASP A 123 -13.10 3.66 -6.47
C ASP A 123 -14.61 3.39 -6.44
N LEU A 124 -15.14 3.16 -5.24
CA LEU A 124 -16.55 2.83 -5.03
C LEU A 124 -17.36 4.11 -4.74
N PRO A 125 -18.64 4.17 -5.18
CA PRO A 125 -19.56 5.26 -4.83
C PRO A 125 -19.64 5.56 -3.33
N GLY A 126 -20.01 6.79 -2.96
CA GLY A 126 -20.21 7.16 -1.56
C GLY A 126 -21.42 6.43 -0.95
N VAL A 127 -21.29 5.91 0.27
CA VAL A 127 -22.41 5.19 0.92
C VAL A 127 -23.52 6.13 1.43
N GLY A 128 -23.20 7.36 1.81
CA GLY A 128 -24.13 8.30 2.46
C GLY A 128 -25.11 9.04 1.56
N THR A 129 -25.03 8.83 0.25
CA THR A 129 -25.73 9.60 -0.79
C THR A 129 -26.59 8.73 -1.69
N THR A 130 -26.40 7.41 -1.62
CA THR A 130 -27.20 6.46 -2.39
C THR A 130 -28.51 6.13 -1.66
N LYS A 131 -29.58 5.93 -2.42
CA LYS A 131 -30.90 5.49 -1.89
C LYS A 131 -30.91 4.01 -1.45
N PHE A 132 -29.75 3.37 -1.35
CA PHE A 132 -29.62 1.94 -1.09
C PHE A 132 -29.52 1.67 0.41
N THR A 133 -30.09 0.54 0.83
CA THR A 133 -29.72 -0.08 2.11
C THR A 133 -28.27 -0.56 2.05
N ALA A 134 -27.64 -0.76 3.21
CA ALA A 134 -26.26 -1.26 3.28
C ALA A 134 -26.09 -2.57 2.49
N ASN A 135 -27.03 -3.51 2.60
CA ASN A 135 -26.98 -4.79 1.87
C ASN A 135 -27.10 -4.64 0.35
N GLU A 136 -27.99 -3.74 -0.11
CA GLU A 136 -28.12 -3.45 -1.56
C GLU A 136 -26.85 -2.83 -2.11
N TYR A 137 -26.18 -1.97 -1.34
CA TYR A 137 -24.90 -1.40 -1.71
C TYR A 137 -23.82 -2.49 -1.84
N LEU A 138 -23.70 -3.41 -0.88
CA LEU A 138 -22.72 -4.52 -0.96
C LEU A 138 -22.91 -5.39 -2.20
N MET A 139 -24.16 -5.74 -2.50
CA MET A 139 -24.50 -6.56 -3.68
C MET A 139 -24.23 -5.79 -4.97
N LYS A 140 -24.70 -4.55 -5.07
CA LYS A 140 -24.53 -3.71 -6.27
C LYS A 140 -23.07 -3.41 -6.58
N MET A 141 -22.25 -3.23 -5.53
CA MET A 141 -20.82 -2.96 -5.68
C MET A 141 -19.99 -4.26 -5.77
N GLU A 142 -20.64 -5.43 -5.74
CA GLU A 142 -20.02 -6.74 -5.92
C GLU A 142 -18.87 -6.99 -4.92
N PHE A 143 -19.10 -6.72 -3.63
CA PHE A 143 -18.04 -6.75 -2.60
C PHE A 143 -17.22 -8.05 -2.57
N GLU A 144 -17.80 -9.18 -2.96
CA GLU A 144 -17.11 -10.48 -2.97
C GLU A 144 -15.88 -10.52 -3.89
N ARG A 145 -15.88 -9.72 -4.96
CA ARG A 145 -14.81 -9.71 -5.98
C ARG A 145 -13.49 -9.10 -5.52
N PHE A 146 -13.50 -8.37 -4.39
CA PHE A 146 -12.32 -7.67 -3.90
C PHE A 146 -11.50 -8.54 -2.96
N ASP A 147 -10.17 -8.46 -3.06
CA ASP A 147 -9.25 -9.16 -2.17
C ASP A 147 -9.26 -8.55 -0.77
N PHE A 148 -9.26 -7.22 -0.69
CA PHE A 148 -9.38 -6.46 0.54
C PHE A 148 -9.90 -5.04 0.28
N PHE A 149 -10.21 -4.33 1.37
CA PHE A 149 -10.84 -3.01 1.34
C PHE A 149 -9.98 -1.95 2.03
N ILE A 150 -10.04 -0.73 1.53
CA ILE A 150 -9.54 0.47 2.18
C ILE A 150 -10.75 1.38 2.40
N ILE A 151 -11.08 1.63 3.67
CA ILE A 151 -12.20 2.50 4.06
C ILE A 151 -11.63 3.88 4.34
N ILE A 152 -12.02 4.87 3.53
CA ILE A 152 -11.53 6.24 3.61
C ILE A 152 -12.60 7.14 4.22
N SER A 153 -12.24 7.81 5.32
CA SER A 153 -13.14 8.72 6.05
C SER A 153 -12.47 10.07 6.29
N SER A 154 -13.17 11.14 5.89
CA SER A 154 -12.78 12.53 6.20
C SER A 154 -13.53 13.06 7.42
N ASP A 155 -12.91 14.00 8.14
CA ASP A 155 -13.42 14.69 9.33
C ASP A 155 -13.74 13.80 10.55
N ARG A 156 -14.88 13.11 10.50
CA ARG A 156 -15.44 12.34 11.62
C ARG A 156 -15.77 10.94 11.14
N PHE A 157 -15.57 9.97 12.02
CA PHE A 157 -16.11 8.63 11.82
C PHE A 157 -17.64 8.69 11.79
N ARG A 158 -18.26 8.21 10.70
CA ARG A 158 -19.70 8.27 10.48
C ARG A 158 -20.34 6.88 10.58
N GLU A 159 -21.65 6.87 10.74
CA GLU A 159 -22.43 5.63 10.82
C GLU A 159 -22.30 4.78 9.55
N ASN A 160 -22.09 5.39 8.39
CA ASN A 160 -21.89 4.66 7.14
C ASN A 160 -20.53 3.95 7.10
N ASP A 161 -19.46 4.59 7.60
CA ASP A 161 -18.14 3.97 7.74
C ASP A 161 -18.22 2.75 8.68
N ALA A 162 -19.01 2.88 9.74
CA ALA A 162 -19.28 1.82 10.70
C ALA A 162 -19.94 0.59 10.06
N LYS A 163 -21.03 0.83 9.33
CA LYS A 163 -21.79 -0.22 8.63
C LYS A 163 -20.90 -0.93 7.61
N LEU A 164 -20.14 -0.19 6.80
CA LEU A 164 -19.19 -0.76 5.85
C LEU A 164 -18.19 -1.70 6.53
N ALA A 165 -17.55 -1.24 7.61
CA ALA A 165 -16.55 -2.04 8.31
C ALA A 165 -17.14 -3.33 8.91
N GLN A 166 -18.34 -3.27 9.48
CA GLN A 166 -19.04 -4.45 9.99
C GLN A 166 -19.39 -5.46 8.89
N GLU A 167 -19.89 -4.98 7.75
CA GLU A 167 -20.26 -5.87 6.64
C GLU A 167 -19.02 -6.53 6.01
N ILE A 168 -17.94 -5.78 5.81
CA ILE A 168 -16.68 -6.36 5.32
C ILE A 168 -16.13 -7.41 6.30
N GLN A 169 -16.24 -7.17 7.61
CA GLN A 169 -15.85 -8.12 8.64
C GLN A 169 -16.69 -9.40 8.60
N LYS A 170 -18.03 -9.29 8.42
CA LYS A 170 -18.93 -10.45 8.27
C LYS A 170 -18.60 -11.29 7.05
N MET A 171 -18.12 -10.67 5.98
CA MET A 171 -17.65 -11.36 4.77
C MET A 171 -16.28 -12.06 4.95
N GLY A 172 -15.63 -11.90 6.11
CA GLY A 172 -14.30 -12.46 6.38
C GLY A 172 -13.18 -11.79 5.57
N LYS A 173 -13.45 -10.62 4.97
CA LYS A 173 -12.48 -9.87 4.17
C LYS A 173 -11.70 -8.91 5.06
N LYS A 174 -10.45 -8.64 4.69
CA LYS A 174 -9.62 -7.65 5.39
C LYS A 174 -10.02 -6.23 4.99
N PHE A 175 -9.95 -5.31 5.94
CA PHE A 175 -10.03 -3.89 5.64
C PHE A 175 -9.02 -3.08 6.43
N TYR A 176 -8.67 -1.92 5.89
CA TYR A 176 -7.78 -0.95 6.49
C TYR A 176 -8.49 0.40 6.53
N PHE A 177 -8.51 1.04 7.70
CA PHE A 177 -9.21 2.30 7.87
C PHE A 177 -8.23 3.47 7.71
N VAL A 178 -8.51 4.35 6.76
CA VAL A 178 -7.71 5.53 6.46
C VAL A 178 -8.50 6.77 6.83
N ARG A 179 -8.00 7.49 7.85
CA ARG A 179 -8.46 8.83 8.20
C ARG A 179 -7.71 9.82 7.30
N SER A 180 -8.38 10.26 6.24
CA SER A 180 -7.80 11.12 5.20
C SER A 180 -7.79 12.60 5.60
N LYS A 181 -7.21 13.44 4.72
CA LYS A 181 -7.20 14.91 4.84
C LYS A 181 -6.56 15.38 6.15
N MET A 182 -5.45 14.73 6.53
CA MET A 182 -4.71 15.07 7.75
C MET A 182 -4.03 16.43 7.68
N ASP A 183 -3.61 16.85 6.49
CA ASP A 183 -3.22 18.22 6.15
C ASP A 183 -4.27 19.24 6.65
N ASN A 184 -5.52 19.10 6.21
CA ASN A 184 -6.62 19.96 6.62
C ASN A 184 -6.94 19.85 8.12
N SER A 185 -6.94 18.63 8.66
CA SER A 185 -7.26 18.38 10.07
C SER A 185 -6.25 19.06 11.00
N ILE A 186 -4.96 18.96 10.68
CA ILE A 186 -3.88 19.60 11.43
C ILE A 186 -3.90 21.12 11.24
N GLN A 187 -4.12 21.62 10.02
CA GLN A 187 -4.22 23.05 9.78
C GLN A 187 -5.39 23.68 10.55
N ASN A 188 -6.54 23.00 10.60
CA ASN A 188 -7.71 23.46 11.36
C ASN A 188 -7.48 23.44 12.87
N ASP A 189 -6.79 22.44 13.41
CA ASP A 189 -6.45 22.42 14.83
C ASP A 189 -5.44 23.52 15.20
N LYS A 190 -4.43 23.75 14.35
CA LYS A 190 -3.45 24.85 14.48
C LYS A 190 -4.13 26.22 14.58
N ARG A 191 -5.20 26.48 13.82
CA ARG A 191 -5.96 27.76 13.86
C ARG A 191 -6.53 28.09 15.24
N LYS A 192 -6.67 27.11 16.15
CA LYS A 192 -7.09 27.32 17.54
C LYS A 192 -6.01 27.99 18.38
N TYR A 193 -4.74 27.81 18.01
CA TYR A 193 -3.57 28.27 18.76
C TYR A 193 -2.91 29.48 18.10
N LYS A 194 -3.64 30.60 18.00
CA LYS A 194 -3.18 31.83 17.30
C LYS A 194 -1.93 32.51 17.89
N LYS A 195 -1.48 32.10 19.07
CA LYS A 195 -0.40 32.75 19.83
C LYS A 195 0.94 32.03 19.76
N ILE A 196 1.01 30.88 19.10
CA ILE A 196 2.24 30.08 18.99
C ILE A 196 2.67 29.97 17.53
N THR A 197 3.95 29.73 17.31
CA THR A 197 4.49 29.52 15.96
C THR A 197 4.18 28.13 15.43
N GLU A 198 4.47 27.92 14.14
CA GLU A 198 4.40 26.60 13.50
C GLU A 198 5.29 25.57 14.20
N ASP A 199 6.55 25.93 14.44
CA ASP A 199 7.52 25.05 15.08
C ASP A 199 7.09 24.67 16.50
N GLU A 200 6.53 25.63 17.25
CA GLU A 200 6.00 25.39 18.59
C GLU A 200 4.79 24.44 18.58
N TYR A 201 3.88 24.60 17.61
CA TYR A 201 2.75 23.68 17.43
C TYR A 201 3.25 22.27 17.08
N ASN A 202 4.18 22.18 16.13
CA ASN A 202 4.75 20.91 15.68
C ASN A 202 5.48 20.17 16.81
N ALA A 203 6.25 20.90 17.62
CA ALA A 203 7.02 20.33 18.73
C ALA A 203 6.15 19.89 19.93
N LYS A 204 4.99 20.52 20.16
CA LYS A 204 4.22 20.34 21.42
C LYS A 204 2.83 19.73 21.25
N LEU A 205 2.15 20.00 20.13
CA LEU A 205 0.70 19.76 20.00
C LEU A 205 0.34 18.82 18.85
N LYS A 206 1.11 18.81 17.75
CA LYS A 206 0.81 17.97 16.57
C LYS A 206 0.61 16.50 16.95
N MET A 207 1.55 15.92 17.71
CA MET A 207 1.44 14.52 18.15
C MET A 207 0.21 14.26 19.04
N GLN A 208 -0.14 15.18 19.94
CA GLN A 208 -1.33 15.04 20.79
C GLN A 208 -2.62 15.07 19.95
N THR A 209 -2.67 15.92 18.93
CA THR A 209 -3.80 15.98 18.01
C THR A 209 -3.90 14.73 17.15
N LEU A 210 -2.79 14.21 16.62
CA LEU A 210 -2.76 12.93 15.91
C LEU A 210 -3.26 11.79 16.80
N GLN A 211 -2.75 11.68 18.03
CA GLN A 211 -3.17 10.63 18.97
C GLN A 211 -4.66 10.71 19.29
N ARG A 212 -5.19 11.91 19.57
CA ARG A 212 -6.62 12.11 19.82
C ARG A 212 -7.49 11.69 18.63
N ILE A 213 -7.06 12.01 17.41
CA ILE A 213 -7.79 11.61 16.19
C ILE A 213 -7.78 10.09 16.06
N ARG A 214 -6.62 9.45 16.27
CA ARG A 214 -6.47 7.99 16.21
C ARG A 214 -7.31 7.30 17.27
N ASP A 215 -7.22 7.73 18.53
CA ASP A 215 -8.00 7.18 19.65
C ASP A 215 -9.50 7.28 19.39
N ASN A 216 -9.94 8.40 18.82
CA ASN A 216 -11.34 8.56 18.43
C ASN A 216 -11.76 7.53 17.38
N CYS A 217 -10.98 7.37 16.29
CA CYS A 217 -11.29 6.38 15.26
C CYS A 217 -11.29 4.95 15.81
N THR A 218 -10.25 4.59 16.58
CA THR A 218 -10.14 3.29 17.24
C THR A 218 -11.30 3.01 18.18
N LYS A 219 -11.70 4.01 18.98
CA LYS A 219 -12.85 3.90 19.89
C LYS A 219 -14.14 3.68 19.14
N GLU A 220 -14.41 4.45 18.09
CA GLU A 220 -15.65 4.30 17.32
C GLU A 220 -15.71 2.96 16.58
N LEU A 221 -14.60 2.49 16.01
CA LEU A 221 -14.50 1.15 15.42
C LEU A 221 -14.66 0.04 16.49
N GLY A 222 -14.07 0.23 17.67
CA GLY A 222 -14.17 -0.72 18.79
C GLY A 222 -15.61 -0.89 19.30
N LYS A 223 -16.42 0.18 19.32
CA LYS A 223 -17.86 0.10 19.67
C LYS A 223 -18.65 -0.83 18.74
N LEU A 224 -18.13 -1.10 17.54
CA LEU A 224 -18.77 -1.95 16.54
C LEU A 224 -18.36 -3.42 16.64
N GLY A 225 -17.53 -3.77 17.63
CA GLY A 225 -16.99 -5.12 17.78
C GLY A 225 -15.77 -5.41 16.91
N ILE A 226 -15.22 -4.39 16.23
CA ILE A 226 -13.97 -4.52 15.48
C ILE A 226 -12.82 -4.55 16.48
N GLN A 227 -12.21 -5.72 16.62
CA GLN A 227 -11.06 -5.89 17.48
C GLN A 227 -9.80 -5.37 16.78
N SER A 228 -9.02 -4.55 17.49
CA SER A 228 -7.72 -4.04 17.02
C SER A 228 -7.75 -3.41 15.61
N PRO A 229 -8.62 -2.40 15.37
CA PRO A 229 -8.76 -1.77 14.06
C PRO A 229 -7.44 -1.16 13.59
N LYS A 230 -7.12 -1.34 12.31
CA LYS A 230 -5.96 -0.73 11.66
C LYS A 230 -6.33 0.66 11.16
N VAL A 231 -5.97 1.68 11.94
CA VAL A 231 -6.27 3.09 11.65
C VAL A 231 -4.99 3.80 11.23
N PHE A 232 -5.02 4.39 10.03
CA PHE A 232 -3.92 5.16 9.47
C PHE A 232 -4.36 6.59 9.19
N LEU A 233 -3.61 7.55 9.69
CA LEU A 233 -3.81 8.97 9.45
C LEU A 233 -2.98 9.36 8.21
N ILE A 234 -3.63 9.72 7.10
CA ILE A 234 -2.95 9.96 5.82
C ILE A 234 -3.36 11.29 5.20
N SER A 235 -2.40 11.95 4.57
CA SER A 235 -2.61 13.05 3.64
C SER A 235 -2.28 12.58 2.22
N SER A 236 -3.28 12.46 1.34
CA SER A 236 -3.04 12.03 -0.05
C SER A 236 -2.23 13.05 -0.87
N VAL A 237 -2.17 14.31 -0.42
CA VAL A 237 -1.36 15.37 -1.05
C VAL A 237 0.06 15.43 -0.49
N ALA A 238 0.35 14.68 0.57
CA ALA A 238 1.67 14.62 1.22
C ALA A 238 1.88 13.21 1.78
N LEU A 239 2.03 12.23 0.89
CA LEU A 239 2.15 10.82 1.25
C LEU A 239 3.37 10.50 2.14
N GLN A 240 4.41 11.34 2.11
CA GLN A 240 5.59 11.15 2.96
C GLN A 240 5.35 11.55 4.43
N ASP A 241 4.25 12.24 4.70
CA ASP A 241 3.87 12.63 6.06
C ASP A 241 2.95 11.57 6.71
N TYR A 242 2.89 11.61 8.06
CA TYR A 242 1.96 10.83 8.87
C TYR A 242 2.16 9.31 8.75
N ASP A 243 1.09 8.52 8.58
CA ASP A 243 1.10 7.06 8.75
C ASP A 243 1.17 6.29 7.43
N PHE A 244 1.45 6.93 6.28
CA PHE A 244 1.43 6.23 4.99
C PHE A 244 2.47 5.10 4.91
N HIS A 245 3.65 5.30 5.50
CA HIS A 245 4.66 4.26 5.61
C HIS A 245 4.20 3.08 6.47
N ASP A 246 3.60 3.38 7.63
CA ASP A 246 3.06 2.35 8.54
C ASP A 246 1.87 1.61 7.91
N PHE A 247 1.08 2.30 7.10
CA PHE A 247 0.02 1.71 6.28
C PHE A 247 0.60 0.66 5.34
N TRP A 248 1.66 0.99 4.61
CA TRP A 248 2.33 0.02 3.73
C TRP A 248 2.95 -1.15 4.48
N LYS A 249 3.72 -0.89 5.53
CA LYS A 249 4.31 -1.94 6.36
C LYS A 249 3.26 -2.89 6.92
N THR A 250 2.07 -2.38 7.24
CA THR A 250 0.97 -3.23 7.71
C THR A 250 0.38 -4.07 6.58
N LEU A 251 0.18 -3.52 5.39
CA LEU A 251 -0.23 -4.29 4.22
C LEU A 251 0.78 -5.38 3.90
N GLU A 252 2.07 -5.06 3.94
CA GLU A 252 3.15 -6.02 3.71
C GLU A 252 3.10 -7.17 4.72
N LYS A 253 2.87 -6.87 6.00
CA LYS A 253 2.84 -7.88 7.05
C LYS A 253 1.57 -8.75 7.01
N GLU A 254 0.43 -8.17 6.65
CA GLU A 254 -0.87 -8.83 6.82
C GLU A 254 -1.43 -9.45 5.55
N LEU A 255 -1.02 -9.00 4.36
CA LEU A 255 -1.51 -9.62 3.14
C LEU A 255 -0.94 -11.05 2.98
N PRO A 256 -1.72 -11.99 2.43
CA PRO A 256 -1.22 -13.29 2.00
C PRO A 256 0.06 -13.12 1.16
N ALA A 257 1.05 -13.98 1.38
CA ALA A 257 2.39 -13.79 0.83
C ALA A 257 2.40 -13.53 -0.69
N PHE A 258 1.53 -14.21 -1.45
CA PHE A 258 1.40 -13.97 -2.89
C PHE A 258 0.84 -12.57 -3.21
N GLN A 259 -0.26 -12.15 -2.57
CA GLN A 259 -0.86 -10.82 -2.78
C GLN A 259 0.10 -9.68 -2.36
N ARG A 260 0.82 -9.89 -1.26
CA ARG A 260 1.87 -8.99 -0.79
C ARG A 260 2.94 -8.80 -1.87
N ASP A 261 3.49 -9.89 -2.38
CA ASP A 261 4.59 -9.83 -3.34
C ASP A 261 4.13 -9.18 -4.66
N VAL A 262 2.90 -9.46 -5.11
CA VAL A 262 2.27 -8.79 -6.27
C VAL A 262 2.22 -7.27 -6.05
N LEU A 263 1.77 -6.85 -4.87
CA LEU A 263 1.66 -5.44 -4.51
C LEU A 263 3.05 -4.76 -4.43
N LEU A 264 4.05 -5.42 -3.84
CA LEU A 264 5.43 -4.92 -3.74
C LEU A 264 6.08 -4.66 -5.11
N LEU A 265 5.75 -5.47 -6.13
CA LEU A 265 6.24 -5.25 -7.51
C LEU A 265 5.64 -4.00 -8.18
N ALA A 266 4.43 -3.62 -7.78
CA ALA A 266 3.65 -2.62 -8.47
C ALA A 266 3.71 -1.22 -7.84
N LEU A 267 4.07 -1.14 -6.56
CA LEU A 267 4.05 0.11 -5.85
C LEU A 267 5.22 1.01 -6.24
N PRO A 268 5.04 2.32 -6.08
CA PRO A 268 6.15 3.22 -6.27
C PRO A 268 7.22 3.04 -5.21
N ASN A 269 8.47 3.40 -5.52
CA ASN A 269 9.63 3.28 -4.62
C ASN A 269 9.52 4.32 -3.48
N ILE A 270 8.35 4.46 -2.86
CA ILE A 270 8.11 5.34 -1.74
C ILE A 270 8.81 4.68 -0.55
N ASN A 271 10.06 5.10 -0.33
CA ASN A 271 10.96 4.68 0.74
C ASN A 271 11.28 3.18 0.83
N LEU A 272 11.80 2.62 -0.27
CA LEU A 272 12.77 1.52 -0.15
C LEU A 272 14.13 2.01 0.41
N GLU A 273 14.36 3.32 0.56
CA GLU A 273 15.57 3.87 1.17
C GLU A 273 15.65 3.68 2.70
N GLU A 274 14.53 3.41 3.38
CA GLU A 274 14.53 3.02 4.80
C GLU A 274 14.77 1.52 5.03
N PHE A 275 14.82 0.71 3.97
CA PHE A 275 15.72 -0.42 4.00
C PHE A 275 17.12 0.16 3.86
N GLU A 276 17.64 0.71 4.96
CA GLU A 276 19.09 0.72 5.16
C GLU A 276 19.55 -0.67 4.79
N VAL A 277 20.21 -0.76 3.64
CA VAL A 277 21.24 -1.76 3.43
C VAL A 277 22.04 -1.66 4.72
N ARG A 278 21.85 -2.62 5.63
CA ARG A 278 22.77 -2.77 6.75
C ARG A 278 24.10 -2.98 6.06
N ASP A 279 24.90 -1.93 6.02
CA ASP A 279 26.23 -1.82 5.43
C ASP A 279 27.25 -2.73 6.16
N SER A 280 26.79 -3.82 6.76
CA SER A 280 27.60 -4.75 7.51
C SER A 280 28.12 -5.94 6.70
N ASP A 281 27.74 -6.11 5.42
CA ASP A 281 28.26 -7.21 4.59
C ASP A 281 28.84 -6.78 3.21
N ILE A 282 29.23 -5.51 3.02
CA ILE A 282 30.14 -5.14 1.90
C ILE A 282 31.57 -5.49 2.33
N PHE A 283 31.94 -6.77 2.20
CA PHE A 283 33.35 -7.13 2.24
C PHE A 283 33.99 -6.73 0.91
N LEU A 284 34.84 -5.71 1.00
CA LEU A 284 35.93 -5.38 0.09
C LEU A 284 36.50 -6.63 -0.59
N VAL A 285 36.35 -6.73 -1.91
CA VAL A 285 37.30 -7.45 -2.74
C VAL A 285 37.87 -6.45 -3.74
N THR A 286 39.04 -5.94 -3.37
CA THR A 286 39.94 -5.24 -4.27
C THR A 286 40.26 -6.15 -5.46
N TYR A 287 40.01 -5.65 -6.67
CA TYR A 287 40.50 -6.30 -7.89
C TYR A 287 42.04 -6.30 -7.88
N PRO A 288 42.73 -7.44 -8.04
CA PRO A 288 44.07 -7.40 -8.59
C PRO A 288 43.96 -7.00 -10.07
N LYS A 289 44.67 -5.93 -10.44
CA LYS A 289 44.88 -5.54 -11.84
C LYS A 289 45.40 -6.75 -12.62
N SER A 290 44.78 -7.01 -13.77
CA SER A 290 45.27 -7.94 -14.78
C SER A 290 46.65 -7.50 -15.30
N GLY A 291 47.63 -8.40 -15.19
CA GLY A 291 48.66 -8.67 -16.20
C GLY A 291 49.76 -7.62 -16.43
N GLN A 292 50.97 -7.97 -15.98
CA GLN A 292 52.15 -8.20 -16.84
C GLN A 292 52.95 -9.37 -16.28
#